data_AF-A0A1G0DLN4-F1
#
_entry.id   AF-A0A1G0DLN4-F1
#
_cell.length_a   1.000
_cell.length_b   1.000
_cell.length_c   1.000
_cell.angle_alpha   90.00
_cell.angle_beta   90.00
_cell.angle_gamma   90.00
#
_symmetry.space_group_name_H-M   'P 1'
#
loop_
_entity.id
_entity.type
_entity.pdbx_description
1 polymer ?
#
loop_
_entity_poly.entity_id
_entity_poly.type
_entity_poly.pdbx_seq_one_letter_code
_entity_poly.pdbx_strand_id
1 'polypeptide(L)' 'MSPTFAEVESQAKNLSPNERARLAELLLESIHEGQELQFNADWNRAVEARVAAFDRGEAEVFSAEDVFAEAKRIAR' A
#
# COMPACT_ATOMS: atom_id res chain seq x y z
N MET A 1 -17.21 0.91 28.19
CA MET A 1 -18.01 0.55 27.01
C MET A 1 -17.16 0.83 25.79
N SER A 2 -17.20 -0.04 24.78
CA SER A 2 -16.48 0.21 23.52
C SER A 2 -17.30 1.14 22.62
N PRO A 3 -16.67 2.06 21.88
CA PRO A 3 -17.38 2.91 20.93
C PRO A 3 -18.02 2.07 19.81
N THR A 4 -19.15 2.54 19.29
CA THR A 4 -19.79 1.95 18.11
C THR A 4 -18.99 2.26 16.84
N PHE A 5 -19.17 1.46 15.79
CA PHE A 5 -18.53 1.70 14.49
C PHE A 5 -18.85 3.10 13.95
N ALA A 6 -20.11 3.55 14.05
CA ALA A 6 -20.52 4.86 13.57
C ALA A 6 -19.82 6.02 14.30
N GLU A 7 -19.59 5.87 15.62
CA GLU A 7 -18.84 6.86 16.40
C GLU A 7 -17.36 6.89 15.98
N VAL A 8 -16.73 5.73 15.77
CA VAL A 8 -15.35 5.64 15.31
C VAL A 8 -15.20 6.22 13.89
N GLU A 9 -16.13 5.90 12.98
CA GLU A 9 -16.12 6.42 11.62
C GLU A 9 -16.23 7.95 11.60
N SER A 10 -17.17 8.50 12.38
CA SER A 10 -17.37 9.94 12.50
C SER A 10 -16.12 10.64 13.03
N GLN A 11 -15.51 10.10 14.09
CA GLN A 11 -14.28 10.64 14.66
C GLN A 11 -13.11 10.58 13.67
N ALA A 12 -12.95 9.47 12.94
CA ALA A 12 -11.89 9.31 11.95
C ALA A 12 -12.03 10.31 10.79
N LYS A 13 -13.26 10.61 10.34
CA LYS A 13 -13.50 11.61 9.28
C LYS A 13 -13.10 13.04 9.70
N ASN A 14 -13.11 13.35 11.00
CA ASN A 14 -12.75 14.66 11.54
C ASN A 14 -11.23 14.88 11.71
N LEU A 15 -10.42 13.82 11.60
CA LEU A 15 -8.96 13.92 11.63
C LEU A 15 -8.41 14.68 10.42
N SER A 16 -7.22 15.27 10.54
CA SER A 16 -6.52 15.84 9.39
C SER A 16 -6.15 14.74 8.37
N PRO A 17 -5.88 15.09 7.09
CA PRO A 17 -5.50 14.10 6.08
C PRO A 17 -4.32 13.20 6.49
N ASN A 18 -3.30 13.76 7.13
CA ASN A 18 -2.12 13.00 7.58
C ASN A 18 -2.47 12.04 8.73
N GLU A 19 -3.28 12.50 9.69
CA GLU A 19 -3.73 11.65 10.80
C GLU A 19 -4.65 10.52 10.32
N ARG A 20 -5.50 10.78 9.31
CA ARG A 20 -6.31 9.74 8.67
C ARG A 20 -5.45 8.71 7.96
N ALA A 21 -4.43 9.14 7.22
CA ALA A 21 -3.50 8.22 6.55
C ALA A 21 -2.80 7.32 7.56
N ARG A 22 -2.29 7.90 8.65
CA ARG A 22 -1.66 7.15 9.74
C ARG A 22 -2.64 6.18 10.42
N LEU A 23 -3.88 6.60 10.69
CA LEU A 23 -4.89 5.73 11.27
C LEU A 23 -5.23 4.56 10.33
N ALA A 24 -5.33 4.81 9.02
CA ALA A 24 -5.57 3.76 8.04
C ALA A 24 -4.43 2.73 8.01
N GLU A 25 -3.18 3.17 8.08
CA GLU A 25 -2.00 2.30 8.15
C GLU A 25 -2.04 1.40 9.41
N LEU A 26 -2.27 1.99 10.59
CA LEU A 26 -2.38 1.24 11.85
C LEU A 26 -3.53 0.21 11.83
N LEU A 27 -4.67 0.59 11.26
CA LEU A 27 -5.80 -0.33 11.12
C LEU A 27 -5.48 -1.48 10.17
N LEU A 28 -4.81 -1.19 9.04
CA LEU A 28 -4.33 -2.22 8.14
C LEU A 28 -3.35 -3.16 8.84
N GLU A 29 -2.34 -2.64 9.54
CA GLU A 29 -1.40 -3.45 10.32
C GLU A 29 -2.13 -4.37 11.32
N SER A 30 -3.11 -3.84 12.06
CA SER A 30 -3.88 -4.60 13.05
C SER A 30 -4.66 -5.79 12.46
N ILE A 31 -5.03 -5.71 11.18
CA ILE A 31 -5.69 -6.82 10.46
C ILE A 31 -4.67 -7.93 10.14
N HIS A 32 -3.42 -7.57 9.89
CA HIS A 32 -2.36 -8.50 9.51
C HIS A 32 -1.67 -9.16 10.73
N GLU A 33 -1.72 -8.57 11.93
CA GLU A 33 -1.04 -9.06 13.15
C GLU A 33 -1.44 -10.49 13.61
N GLY A 34 -2.51 -11.07 13.06
CA GLY A 34 -2.94 -12.45 13.35
C GLY A 34 -2.91 -13.40 12.17
N GLN A 35 -2.55 -12.92 10.97
CA GLN A 35 -2.37 -13.77 9.82
C GLN A 35 -0.90 -14.17 9.75
N GLU A 36 -0.60 -15.48 9.82
CA GLU A 36 0.63 -15.94 9.16
C GLU A 36 0.51 -15.44 7.73
N LEU A 37 1.34 -14.46 7.36
CA LEU A 37 1.54 -14.07 5.98
C LEU A 37 2.12 -15.31 5.29
N GLN A 38 1.24 -16.25 4.91
CA GLN A 38 1.51 -17.35 3.96
C GLN A 38 1.76 -16.80 2.56
N PHE A 39 1.86 -15.48 2.43
CA PHE A 39 2.54 -14.82 1.36
C PHE A 39 4.05 -15.00 1.56
N ASN A 40 4.68 -15.72 0.62
CA ASN A 40 5.72 -15.12 -0.23
C ASN A 40 6.97 -15.97 -0.51
N ALA A 41 6.98 -17.31 -0.42
CA ALA A 41 8.12 -18.01 -1.04
C ALA A 41 8.20 -17.68 -2.54
N ASP A 42 7.06 -17.70 -3.25
CA ASP A 42 7.01 -17.40 -4.67
C ASP A 42 7.05 -15.90 -4.97
N TRP A 43 6.48 -15.07 -4.10
CA TRP A 43 6.56 -13.63 -4.26
C TRP A 43 7.95 -13.07 -3.92
N ASN A 44 8.61 -13.54 -2.87
CA ASN A 44 9.99 -13.15 -2.55
C ASN A 44 10.90 -13.52 -3.71
N ARG A 45 10.76 -14.74 -4.24
CA ARG A 45 11.46 -15.17 -5.45
C ARG A 45 11.16 -14.26 -6.64
N ALA A 46 9.91 -13.83 -6.81
CA ALA A 46 9.53 -12.93 -7.88
C ALA A 46 10.08 -11.50 -7.69
N VAL A 47 10.16 -11.01 -6.45
CA VAL A 47 10.80 -9.72 -6.11
C VAL A 47 12.30 -9.80 -6.40
N GLU A 48 12.98 -10.83 -5.90
CA GLU A 48 14.40 -11.08 -6.15
C GLU A 48 14.71 -11.16 -7.64
N ALA A 49 13.90 -11.91 -8.41
CA ALA A 49 14.06 -12.02 -9.85
C ALA A 49 13.88 -10.67 -10.58
N ARG A 50 12.92 -9.85 -10.15
CA ARG A 50 12.68 -8.52 -10.73
C ARG A 50 13.81 -7.55 -10.41
N VAL A 51 14.31 -7.55 -9.18
CA VAL A 51 15.46 -6.73 -8.78
C VAL A 51 16.70 -7.15 -9.59
N ALA A 52 16.97 -8.45 -9.70
CA ALA A 52 18.12 -8.93 -10.46
C ALA A 52 18.02 -8.58 -11.96
N ALA A 53 16.83 -8.63 -12.55
CA ALA A 53 16.61 -8.18 -13.94
C ALA A 53 16.83 -6.68 -14.11
N PHE A 54 16.39 -5.87 -13.14
CA PHE A 54 16.65 -4.43 -13.11
C PHE A 54 18.15 -4.13 -13.03
N ASP A 55 18.87 -4.79 -12.12
CA ASP A 55 20.32 -4.59 -11.93
C ASP A 55 21.13 -4.98 -13.17
N ARG A 56 20.66 -5.97 -13.94
CA ARG A 56 21.25 -6.36 -15.23
C ARG A 56 20.84 -5.46 -16.40
N GLY A 57 19.92 -4.51 -16.20
CA GLY A 57 19.37 -3.67 -17.27
C GLY A 57 18.43 -4.41 -18.22
N GLU A 58 17.91 -5.56 -17.81
CA GLU A 58 16.95 -6.37 -18.57
C GLU A 58 15.50 -5.98 -18.30
N ALA A 59 15.25 -5.20 -17.24
CA ALA A 59 13.94 -4.69 -16.92
C ALA A 59 13.63 -3.40 -17.70
N GLU A 60 12.42 -3.29 -18.23
CA GLU A 60 11.89 -2.02 -18.71
C GLU A 60 11.58 -1.12 -17.50
N VAL A 61 12.10 0.10 -17.54
CA VAL A 61 12.03 1.04 -16.42
C VAL A 61 11.44 2.36 -16.91
N PHE A 62 10.58 2.93 -16.10
CA PHE A 62 9.91 4.19 -16.39
C PHE A 62 10.22 5.19 -15.27
N SER A 63 10.30 6.47 -15.62
CA SER A 63 10.40 7.51 -14.60
C SER A 63 9.11 7.58 -13.78
N ALA A 64 9.21 7.97 -12.51
CA ALA A 64 8.03 8.14 -11.68
C ALA A 64 7.09 9.19 -12.30
N GLU A 65 7.66 10.25 -12.88
CA GLU A 65 6.96 11.31 -13.58
C GLU A 65 6.11 10.77 -14.74
N ASP A 66 6.67 9.92 -15.61
CA ASP A 66 5.95 9.32 -16.74
C ASP A 66 4.81 8.42 -16.26
N VAL A 67 5.07 7.59 -15.23
CA VAL A 67 4.06 6.72 -14.63
C VAL A 67 2.90 7.54 -14.06
N PHE A 68 3.19 8.59 -13.29
CA PHE A 68 2.15 9.45 -12.72
C PHE A 68 1.39 10.25 -13.78
N ALA A 69 2.07 10.71 -14.84
CA ALA A 69 1.43 11.40 -15.95
C ALA A 69 0.43 10.49 -16.67
N GLU A 70 0.83 9.25 -16.95
CA GLU A 70 -0.02 8.26 -17.60
C GLU A 70 -1.19 7.83 -16.72
N ALA A 71 -0.97 7.57 -15.43
CA ALA A 71 -2.04 7.25 -14.49
C ALA A 71 -3.11 8.37 -14.43
N LYS A 72 -2.68 9.64 -14.41
CA LYS A 72 -3.59 10.80 -14.46
C LYS A 72 -4.35 10.88 -15.78
N ARG A 73 -3.74 10.46 -16.89
CA ARG A 73 -4.39 10.42 -18.20
C ARG A 73 -5.49 9.35 -18.24
N ILE A 74 -5.24 8.18 -17.65
CA ILE A 74 -6.19 7.05 -17.61
C ILE A 74 -7.36 7.31 -16.66
N ALA A 75 -7.13 7.99 -15.53
CA ALA A 75 -8.16 8.25 -14.52
C ALA A 75 -9.12 9.42 -14.88
N ARG A 76 -8.98 10.02 -16.05
CA ARG A 76 -9.89 11.06 -16.60
C ARG A 76 -10.95 10.44 -17.49
#